data_AF-A0A0F0C7G7-F1
#
_entry.id   AF-A0A0F0C7G7-F1
#
_cell.length_a   1.000
_cell.length_b   1.000
_cell.length_c   1.000
_cell.angle_alpha   90.00
_cell.angle_beta   90.00
_cell.angle_gamma   90.00
#
_symmetry.space_group_name_H-M   'P 1'
#
loop_
_entity.id
_entity.type
_entity.pdbx_description
1 polymer ?
#
loop_
_entity_poly.entity_id
_entity_poly.type
_entity_poly.pdbx_seq_one_letter_code
_entity_poly.pdbx_strand_id
1 'polypeptide(L)' 'MRNEYKAHHTALTRGYVSIKATEGIKEPYKGKFGEGYTIRSHNPNSTRYCYITYYVA' A
#
# COMPACT_ATOMS: atom_id res chain seq x y z
N MET A 1 -2.48 9.51 22.79
CA MET A 1 -1.51 9.76 21.70
C MET A 1 -2.15 9.30 20.40
N ARG A 2 -2.24 10.14 19.36
CA ARG A 2 -2.54 9.65 18.01
C ARG A 2 -1.27 8.92 17.56
N ASN A 3 -1.34 7.59 17.38
CA ASN A 3 -0.27 6.88 16.68
C ASN A 3 -0.31 7.37 15.23
N GLU A 4 0.63 8.25 14.87
CA GLU A 4 0.80 8.69 13.50
C GLU A 4 1.48 7.58 12.72
N TYR A 5 0.73 6.93 11.83
CA TYR A 5 1.30 5.95 10.93
C TYR A 5 2.25 6.64 9.95
N LYS A 6 3.51 6.23 9.92
CA LYS A 6 4.53 6.77 9.01
C LYS A 6 4.71 5.86 7.80
N ALA A 7 4.94 6.47 6.65
CA ALA A 7 5.30 5.73 5.44
C ALA A 7 6.63 5.01 5.69
N HIS A 8 6.63 3.68 5.61
CA HIS A 8 7.80 2.84 5.83
C HIS A 8 8.57 2.64 4.53
N HIS A 9 7.91 2.10 3.50
CA HIS A 9 8.47 1.85 2.17
C HIS A 9 7.36 1.47 1.17
N THR A 10 7.72 1.47 -0.11
CA THR A 10 6.91 0.96 -1.21
C THR A 10 7.57 -0.24 -1.85
N ALA A 11 6.78 -1.26 -2.20
CA ALA A 11 7.23 -2.46 -2.89
C ALA A 11 6.29 -2.82 -4.04
N LEU A 12 6.67 -3.79 -4.86
CA LEU A 12 5.77 -4.43 -5.82
C LEU A 12 5.05 -5.60 -5.18
N THR A 13 3.75 -5.73 -5.43
CA THR A 13 2.96 -6.89 -5.04
C THR A 13 2.11 -7.37 -6.21
N ARG A 14 1.71 -8.64 -6.18
CA ARG A 14 0.79 -9.18 -7.19
C ARG A 14 -0.58 -8.54 -7.04
N GLY A 15 -1.17 -8.16 -8.16
CA GLY A 15 -2.47 -7.52 -8.21
C GLY A 15 -2.53 -6.43 -9.27
N TYR A 16 -3.75 -6.07 -9.64
CA TYR A 16 -4.02 -4.99 -10.57
C TYR A 16 -4.81 -3.89 -9.85
N VAL A 17 -4.32 -2.65 -9.95
CA VAL A 17 -5.04 -1.46 -9.50
C VAL A 17 -5.22 -0.58 -10.73
N SER A 18 -6.48 -0.26 -11.02
CA SER A 18 -6.85 0.60 -12.14
C SER A 18 -6.32 2.02 -11.94
N ILE A 19 -5.91 2.68 -13.02
CA ILE A 19 -5.53 4.11 -13.00
C ILE A 19 -6.67 5.02 -12.49
N LYS A 20 -7.93 4.55 -12.59
CA LYS A 20 -9.10 5.28 -12.08
C LYS A 20 -9.20 5.27 -10.55
N ALA A 21 -8.46 4.41 -9.86
CA ALA A 21 -8.40 4.37 -8.40
C ALA A 21 -7.35 5.37 -7.88
N THR A 22 -7.71 6.65 -7.87
CA THR A 22 -6.80 7.78 -7.55
C THR A 22 -6.24 7.74 -6.13
N GLU A 23 -7.02 7.27 -5.16
CA GLU A 23 -6.59 7.15 -3.76
C GLU A 23 -5.93 5.80 -3.45
N GLY A 24 -5.89 4.89 -4.43
CA GLY A 24 -5.49 3.50 -4.24
C GLY A 24 -6.50 2.70 -3.41
N ILE A 25 -6.09 1.49 -3.02
CA ILE A 25 -6.88 0.58 -2.18
C ILE A 25 -6.21 0.48 -0.82
N LYS A 26 -6.87 0.99 0.23
CA LYS A 26 -6.37 0.96 1.59
C LYS A 26 -6.84 -0.30 2.32
N GLU A 27 -5.91 -1.03 2.92
CA GLU A 27 -6.19 -2.26 3.67
C GLU A 27 -5.50 -2.24 5.04
N PRO A 28 -6.14 -2.74 6.12
CA PRO A 28 -5.48 -2.87 7.42
C PRO A 28 -4.28 -3.83 7.32
N TYR A 29 -3.23 -3.53 8.08
CA TYR A 29 -1.97 -4.28 8.07
C TYR A 29 -1.54 -4.66 9.48
N LYS A 30 -1.20 -5.92 9.66
CA LYS A 30 -0.52 -6.44 10.85
C LYS A 30 0.45 -7.50 10.39
N GLY A 31 1.74 -7.24 10.52
CA GLY A 31 2.76 -8.15 10.02
C GLY A 31 4.17 -7.80 10.48
N LYS A 32 5.17 -8.28 9.74
CA LYS A 32 6.59 -8.19 10.12
C LYS A 32 7.13 -6.77 10.33
N PHE A 33 6.46 -5.76 9.76
CA PHE A 33 6.86 -4.35 9.89
C PHE A 33 6.12 -3.62 11.02
N GLY A 34 5.24 -4.32 11.76
CA GLY A 34 4.38 -3.74 12.79
C GLY A 34 2.90 -3.74 12.39
N GLU A 35 2.14 -2.84 13.02
CA GLU A 35 0.71 -2.65 12.80
C GLU A 35 0.44 -1.30 12.13
N GLY A 36 -0.55 -1.27 11.24
CA GLY A 36 -1.00 -0.08 10.56
C GLY A 36 -1.87 -0.39 9.35
N TYR A 37 -1.51 0.13 8.19
CA TYR A 37 -2.25 -0.13 6.95
C TYR A 37 -1.33 -0.14 5.73
N THR A 38 -1.83 -0.66 4.62
CA THR A 38 -1.19 -0.55 3.31
C THR A 38 -2.07 0.24 2.35
N ILE A 39 -1.45 0.85 1.35
CA ILE A 39 -2.15 1.42 0.19
C ILE A 39 -1.60 0.73 -1.06
N ARG A 40 -2.47 0.07 -1.83
CA ARG A 40 -2.12 -0.43 -3.17
C ARG A 40 -2.46 0.61 -4.23
N SER A 41 -1.51 0.96 -5.08
CA SER A 41 -1.69 1.98 -6.13
C SER A 41 -1.35 1.46 -7.52
N HIS A 42 -1.86 2.17 -8.54
CA HIS A 42 -1.67 1.80 -9.94
C HIS A 42 -0.18 1.74 -10.32
N ASN A 43 0.19 0.68 -11.04
CA ASN A 43 1.50 0.56 -11.66
C ASN A 43 1.35 0.70 -13.19
N PRO A 44 1.86 1.77 -13.82
CA PRO A 44 1.74 1.97 -15.25
C PRO A 44 2.57 0.98 -16.07
N ASN A 45 3.54 0.31 -15.45
CA ASN A 45 4.46 -0.60 -16.13
C ASN A 45 4.02 -2.07 -16.07
N SER A 46 2.91 -2.39 -15.40
CA SER A 46 2.46 -3.78 -15.28
C SER A 46 0.96 -3.88 -15.06
N THR A 47 0.32 -4.79 -15.79
CA THR A 47 -1.05 -5.21 -15.53
C THR A 47 -1.16 -6.35 -14.51
N ARG A 48 -0.03 -6.91 -14.07
CA ARG A 48 0.04 -8.07 -13.14
C ARG A 48 0.51 -7.70 -11.73
N TYR A 49 1.20 -6.59 -11.60
CA TYR A 49 1.76 -6.13 -10.33
C TYR A 49 1.36 -4.69 -10.09
N CYS A 50 0.99 -4.36 -8.85
CA CYS A 50 0.73 -3.01 -8.39
C CYS A 50 1.77 -2.60 -7.35
N TYR A 51 1.83 -1.31 -7.05
CA TYR A 51 2.63 -0.82 -5.93
C TYR A 51 1.86 -1.05 -4.63
N ILE A 52 2.58 -1.36 -3.56
CA ILE A 52 2.05 -1.41 -2.19
C ILE A 52 2.95 -0.57 -1.28
N THR A 53 2.36 0.43 -0.64
CA THR A 53 3.05 1.28 0.34
C THR A 53 2.58 0.92 1.74
N TYR A 54 3.53 0.68 2.64
CA TYR A 54 3.25 0.32 4.03
C TYR A 54 3.30 1.56 4.91
N TYR A 55 2.28 1.73 5.76
CA TYR A 55 2.20 2.74 6.80
C TYR A 55 2.08 2.04 8.15
N VAL A 56 3.06 2.23 9.03
CA VAL A 56 3.16 1.54 10.33
C VAL A 56 3.36 2.54 11.45
N ALA A 57 2.88 2.19 12.66
CA ALA A 57 2.93 3.04 13.85
C ALA A 57 4.34 3.08 14.48
#